data_AF-A0A1L9ST65-F1
#
_entry.id   AF-A0A1L9ST65-F1
#
_cell.length_a   1.000
_cell.length_b   1.000
_cell.length_c   1.000
_cell.angle_alpha   90.00
_cell.angle_beta   90.00
_cell.angle_gamma   90.00
#
_symmetry.space_group_name_H-M   'P 1'
#
loop_
_entity.id
_entity.type
_entity.pdbx_description
1 polymer ?
#
loop_
_entity_poly.entity_id
_entity_poly.type
_entity_poly.pdbx_seq_one_letter_code
_entity_poly.pdbx_strand_id
1 'polypeptide(L)'
;MHPLITRNYIFQDNWIRILHIRGLMLQKTRYYAGTPNGLEEILQTQGIDTVVIVSGPIQRLVFARTSGVVITTAQRLFDLNYQVYVIANNTIEPGDGATVDNNVINDGILQGVFPKMPLNVITIEQAIDALSGSSATVY
;
A
#
# COMPACT_ATOMS: atom_id res chain seq x y z
N MET A 1 22.48 7.41 -11.59
CA MET A 1 21.16 6.76 -11.69
C MET A 1 21.07 5.78 -10.54
N HIS A 2 20.27 6.08 -9.52
CA HIS A 2 20.07 5.16 -8.39
C HIS A 2 19.12 4.03 -8.85
N PRO A 3 19.41 2.76 -8.54
CA PRO A 3 18.50 1.67 -8.82
C PRO A 3 17.23 1.86 -7.98
N LEU A 4 16.07 1.93 -8.65
CA LEU A 4 14.76 1.97 -8.01
C LEU A 4 14.54 0.64 -7.29
N ILE A 5 14.77 0.61 -5.98
CA ILE A 5 14.37 -0.55 -5.17
C ILE A 5 12.86 -0.42 -4.98
N THR A 6 12.08 -1.05 -5.86
CA THR A 6 10.63 -1.20 -5.71
C THR A 6 10.35 -2.14 -4.52
N ARG A 7 9.70 -1.64 -3.45
CA ARG A 7 9.47 -2.40 -2.21
C ARG A 7 7.98 -2.58 -1.93
N ASN A 8 7.54 -3.82 -1.72
CA ASN A 8 6.14 -4.18 -1.47
C ASN A 8 5.79 -4.26 0.02
N TYR A 9 4.70 -3.59 0.41
CA TYR A 9 4.16 -3.51 1.76
C TYR A 9 2.75 -4.10 1.77
N ILE A 10 2.50 -5.09 2.63
CA ILE A 10 1.16 -5.69 2.78
C ILE A 10 0.53 -5.17 4.08
N PHE A 11 -0.66 -4.57 3.99
CA PHE A 11 -1.45 -4.13 5.14
C PHE A 11 -2.43 -5.23 5.59
N GLN A 12 -2.41 -5.61 6.87
CA GLN A 12 -3.29 -6.62 7.46
C GLN A 12 -3.82 -6.16 8.83
N ASP A 13 -5.13 -6.01 9.02
CA ASP A 13 -5.75 -5.69 10.31
C ASP A 13 -5.15 -4.45 11.03
N ASN A 14 -4.48 -4.71 12.15
CA ASN A 14 -3.70 -3.79 12.97
C ASN A 14 -2.21 -3.99 12.75
N TRP A 15 -1.79 -4.62 11.68
CA TRP A 15 -0.41 -4.96 11.37
C TRP A 15 0.00 -4.51 9.97
N ILE A 16 1.25 -4.11 9.82
CA ILE A 16 1.87 -3.89 8.50
C ILE A 16 2.95 -4.92 8.36
N ARG A 17 2.89 -5.71 7.30
CA ARG A 17 3.95 -6.63 6.95
C ARG A 17 4.88 -5.97 5.94
N ILE A 18 6.10 -5.67 6.37
CA ILE A 18 7.18 -5.19 5.51
C ILE A 18 7.96 -6.42 5.03
N LEU A 19 7.77 -6.80 3.75
CA LEU A 19 8.32 -8.04 3.21
C LEU A 19 9.84 -8.06 3.11
N HIS A 20 10.48 -6.88 3.02
CA HIS A 20 11.93 -6.76 2.90
C HIS A 20 12.69 -7.06 4.21
N ILE A 21 12.12 -6.73 5.38
CA ILE A 21 12.79 -6.87 6.68
C ILE A 21 12.37 -8.19 7.31
N ARG A 22 12.74 -9.34 6.72
CA ARG A 22 12.43 -10.68 7.25
C ARG A 22 10.95 -10.85 7.67
N GLY A 23 10.03 -10.15 6.99
CA GLY A 23 8.62 -10.09 7.37
C GLY A 23 8.37 -9.37 8.71
N LEU A 24 8.82 -8.12 8.86
CA LEU A 24 8.54 -7.28 10.03
C LEU A 24 7.05 -6.97 10.10
N MET A 25 6.46 -7.16 11.29
CA MET A 25 5.06 -6.83 11.59
C MET A 25 4.98 -5.62 12.52
N LEU A 26 4.37 -4.53 12.08
CA LEU A 26 4.19 -3.31 12.88
C LEU A 26 2.74 -3.11 13.29
N GLN A 27 2.49 -2.92 14.59
CA GLN A 27 1.14 -2.74 15.08
C GLN A 27 0.62 -1.32 14.83
N LYS A 28 -0.64 -1.14 14.44
CA LYS A 28 -1.30 0.16 14.23
C LYS A 28 -2.67 0.19 14.91
N THR A 29 -3.11 1.38 15.28
CA THR A 29 -4.42 1.59 15.94
C THR A 29 -5.30 2.61 15.20
N ARG A 30 -4.86 3.06 14.03
CA ARG A 30 -5.53 4.03 13.16
C ARG A 30 -5.52 3.54 11.71
N TYR A 31 -6.17 4.30 10.81
CA TYR A 31 -6.15 4.00 9.38
C TYR A 31 -4.76 4.21 8.77
N TYR A 32 -4.10 5.32 9.11
CA TYR A 32 -2.72 5.52 8.71
C TYR A 32 -1.85 4.42 9.31
N ALA A 33 -1.08 3.78 8.44
CA ALA A 33 -0.24 2.66 8.81
C ALA A 33 0.83 3.05 9.85
N GLY A 34 1.46 4.21 9.74
CA GLY A 34 2.55 4.60 10.63
C GLY A 34 2.14 4.95 12.06
N THR A 35 0.85 5.02 12.40
CA THR A 35 0.43 5.44 13.75
C THR A 35 -0.10 4.27 14.59
N PRO A 36 0.45 4.04 15.81
CA PRO A 36 1.51 4.76 16.54
C PRO A 36 2.86 4.02 16.51
N ASN A 37 3.32 3.55 15.35
CA ASN A 37 4.52 2.72 15.24
C ASN A 37 5.69 3.46 14.59
N GLY A 38 6.84 2.79 14.51
CA GLY A 38 8.07 3.33 13.93
C GLY A 38 8.16 3.26 12.40
N LEU A 39 7.06 3.12 11.66
CA LEU A 39 7.13 2.94 10.19
C LEU A 39 7.97 4.03 9.52
N GLU A 40 7.71 5.31 9.81
CA GLU A 40 8.42 6.43 9.19
C GLU A 40 9.92 6.40 9.50
N GLU A 41 10.30 6.12 10.75
CA GLU A 41 11.70 5.95 11.18
C GLU A 41 12.36 4.77 10.48
N ILE A 42 11.68 3.62 10.39
CA ILE A 42 12.18 2.43 9.71
C ILE A 42 12.41 2.73 8.22
N LEU A 43 11.45 3.37 7.55
CA LEU A 43 11.59 3.74 6.14
C LEU A 43 12.80 4.66 5.94
N GLN A 44 12.92 5.69 6.76
CA GLN A 44 14.02 6.66 6.69
C GLN A 44 15.38 6.03 6.97
N THR A 45 15.51 5.27 8.07
CA THR A 45 16.78 4.65 8.48
C THR A 45 17.26 3.58 7.50
N GLN A 46 16.35 2.95 6.77
CA GLN A 46 16.66 1.97 5.73
C GLN A 46 16.87 2.59 4.34
N GLY A 47 16.86 3.93 4.24
CA GLY A 47 17.04 4.66 2.98
C GLY A 47 15.96 4.33 1.96
N ILE A 48 14.73 4.10 2.40
CA ILE A 48 13.60 3.80 1.53
C ILE A 48 12.98 5.12 1.08
N ASP A 49 12.79 5.29 -0.21
CA ASP A 49 12.10 6.44 -0.81
C ASP A 49 10.83 6.03 -1.57
N THR A 50 10.66 4.73 -1.86
CA THR A 50 9.58 4.19 -2.67
C THR A 50 8.79 3.15 -1.89
N VAL A 51 7.46 3.33 -1.82
CA VAL A 51 6.54 2.45 -1.08
C VAL A 51 5.45 1.93 -2.01
N VAL A 52 5.37 0.61 -2.18
CA VAL A 52 4.26 -0.04 -2.88
C VAL A 52 3.25 -0.56 -1.85
N ILE A 53 2.05 0.00 -1.88
CA ILE A 53 0.95 -0.35 -1.00
C ILE A 53 0.15 -1.51 -1.59
N VAL A 54 0.04 -2.57 -0.80
CA VAL A 54 -0.73 -3.77 -1.08
C VAL A 54 -1.68 -4.00 0.09
N SER A 55 -2.99 -3.94 -0.12
CA SER A 55 -3.95 -4.55 0.81
C SER A 55 -4.14 -6.01 0.40
N GLY A 56 -4.46 -6.91 1.32
CA GLY A 56 -4.82 -8.29 0.99
C GLY A 56 -6.28 -8.59 1.34
N PRO A 57 -6.90 -9.62 0.73
CA PRO A 57 -8.19 -10.14 1.19
C PRO A 57 -8.02 -10.74 2.59
N ILE A 58 -8.82 -10.27 3.56
CA ILE A 58 -8.74 -10.75 4.94
C ILE A 58 -9.93 -11.66 5.21
N GLN A 59 -9.64 -12.95 5.45
CA GLN A 59 -10.59 -13.83 6.11
C GLN A 59 -10.60 -13.48 7.61
N ARG A 60 -11.76 -13.03 8.09
CA ARG A 60 -12.15 -12.62 9.47
C ARG A 60 -11.98 -11.13 9.82
N LEU A 61 -13.11 -10.44 9.62
CA LEU A 61 -13.72 -9.41 10.49
C LEU A 61 -13.01 -8.05 10.67
N VAL A 62 -11.86 -7.80 10.06
CA VAL A 62 -11.32 -6.45 9.89
C VAL A 62 -10.70 -6.35 8.50
N PHE A 63 -11.05 -5.33 7.71
CA PHE A 63 -10.62 -5.21 6.31
C PHE A 63 -9.71 -3.99 6.15
N ALA A 64 -8.57 -4.15 5.47
CA ALA A 64 -7.77 -3.03 4.98
C ALA A 64 -8.52 -2.36 3.82
N ARG A 65 -9.43 -1.46 4.15
CA ARG A 65 -10.31 -0.79 3.19
C ARG A 65 -9.53 0.14 2.28
N THR A 66 -9.91 0.17 1.00
CA THR A 66 -9.38 1.11 0.00
C THR A 66 -9.58 2.55 0.47
N SER A 67 -10.79 2.90 0.93
CA SER A 67 -11.13 4.25 1.42
C SER A 67 -10.42 4.64 2.71
N GLY A 68 -10.09 3.67 3.57
CA GLY A 68 -9.53 3.89 4.90
C GLY A 68 -8.00 3.82 4.90
N VAL A 69 -7.47 2.61 4.94
CA VAL A 69 -6.03 2.38 5.17
C VAL A 69 -5.21 2.82 3.96
N VAL A 70 -5.65 2.46 2.74
CA VAL A 70 -4.88 2.70 1.52
C VAL A 70 -4.77 4.20 1.23
N ILE A 71 -5.90 4.93 1.16
CA ILE A 71 -5.88 6.38 0.92
C ILE A 71 -5.09 7.13 1.97
N THR A 72 -5.37 6.91 3.26
CA THR A 72 -4.72 7.69 4.34
C THR A 72 -3.21 7.42 4.39
N THR A 73 -2.78 6.20 4.12
CA THR A 73 -1.36 5.85 4.06
C THR A 73 -0.69 6.42 2.83
N ALA A 74 -1.33 6.35 1.66
CA ALA A 74 -0.78 6.93 0.45
C ALA A 74 -0.59 8.45 0.56
N GLN A 75 -1.60 9.17 1.08
CA GLN A 75 -1.52 10.62 1.27
C GLN A 75 -0.40 10.99 2.23
N ARG A 76 -0.35 10.35 3.40
CA ARG A 76 0.66 10.68 4.41
C ARG A 76 2.08 10.40 3.91
N LEU A 77 2.30 9.30 3.21
CA LEU A 77 3.62 8.99 2.64
C LEU A 77 3.99 9.96 1.52
N PHE A 78 3.03 10.35 0.69
CA PHE A 78 3.27 11.40 -0.29
C PHE A 78 3.69 12.73 0.37
N ASP A 79 2.98 13.17 1.41
CA ASP A 79 3.31 14.41 2.17
C ASP A 79 4.72 14.37 2.79
N LEU A 80 5.27 13.16 2.99
CA LEU A 80 6.63 12.92 3.47
C LEU A 80 7.66 12.74 2.34
N ASN A 81 7.27 13.01 1.09
CA ASN A 81 8.07 12.90 -0.14
C ASN A 81 8.45 11.47 -0.55
N TYR A 82 7.69 10.46 -0.13
CA TYR A 82 7.85 9.10 -0.68
C TYR A 82 7.18 8.98 -2.04
N GLN A 83 7.79 8.20 -2.94
CA GLN A 83 7.14 7.73 -4.16
C GLN A 83 6.18 6.60 -3.82
N VAL A 84 4.88 6.85 -3.96
CA VAL A 84 3.83 5.90 -3.58
C VAL A 84 3.27 5.20 -4.80
N TYR A 85 3.20 3.88 -4.74
CA TYR A 85 2.49 3.02 -5.69
C TYR A 85 1.37 2.29 -4.96
N VAL A 86 0.21 2.11 -5.60
CA VAL A 86 -0.90 1.31 -5.09
C VAL A 86 -1.22 0.21 -6.09
N ILE A 87 -1.30 -1.03 -5.62
CA ILE A 87 -1.71 -2.18 -6.45
C ILE A 87 -3.24 -2.26 -6.49
N ALA A 88 -3.85 -1.71 -7.54
CA ALA A 88 -5.31 -1.55 -7.64
C ALA A 88 -6.09 -2.87 -7.61
N ASN A 89 -5.58 -3.91 -8.28
CA ASN A 89 -6.23 -5.22 -8.32
C ASN A 89 -6.02 -6.08 -7.07
N ASN A 90 -5.59 -5.46 -5.95
CA ASN A 90 -5.51 -6.09 -4.64
C ASN A 90 -6.19 -5.25 -3.54
N THR A 91 -6.93 -4.19 -3.89
CA THR A 91 -7.68 -3.38 -2.93
C THR A 91 -9.15 -3.77 -2.90
N ILE A 92 -9.73 -3.76 -1.69
CA ILE A 92 -11.13 -4.13 -1.44
C ILE A 92 -11.76 -3.06 -0.56
N GLU A 93 -12.95 -2.61 -0.95
CA GLU A 93 -13.86 -1.92 -0.05
C GLU A 93 -14.90 -2.95 0.42
N PRO A 94 -14.92 -3.36 1.69
CA PRO A 94 -15.92 -4.28 2.20
C PRO A 94 -17.27 -3.57 2.31
N GLY A 95 -18.34 -4.31 2.04
CA GLY A 95 -19.68 -3.79 2.28
C GLY A 95 -20.05 -3.69 3.73
N ASP A 96 -20.94 -2.75 4.00
CA ASP A 96 -21.70 -2.63 5.24
C ASP A 96 -22.98 -3.50 5.23
N GLY A 97 -23.24 -4.23 4.13
CA GLY A 97 -24.45 -5.02 3.94
C GLY A 97 -25.66 -4.22 3.44
N ALA A 98 -25.49 -2.93 3.13
CA ALA A 98 -26.51 -2.08 2.53
C ALA A 98 -26.46 -2.11 0.98
N THR A 99 -27.45 -1.46 0.35
CA THR A 99 -27.85 -1.50 -1.07
C THR A 99 -26.82 -1.07 -2.11
N VAL A 100 -25.58 -0.76 -1.74
CA VAL A 100 -24.54 -0.32 -2.67
C VAL A 100 -23.61 -1.49 -2.96
N ASP A 101 -23.44 -1.81 -4.24
CA ASP A 101 -22.42 -2.76 -4.66
C ASP A 101 -21.04 -2.20 -4.31
N ASN A 102 -20.30 -2.88 -3.46
CA ASN A 102 -19.01 -2.39 -2.97
C ASN A 102 -17.93 -2.36 -4.05
N ASN A 103 -18.14 -3.12 -5.13
CA ASN A 103 -17.32 -2.97 -6.33
C ASN A 103 -17.49 -1.57 -6.91
N VAL A 104 -18.68 -0.97 -6.86
CA VAL A 104 -18.90 0.42 -7.32
C VAL A 104 -18.13 1.43 -6.49
N ILE A 105 -18.05 1.24 -5.17
CA ILE A 105 -17.26 2.14 -4.30
C ILE A 105 -15.77 1.96 -4.56
N ASN A 106 -15.30 0.70 -4.61
CA ASN A 106 -13.90 0.40 -4.86
C ASN A 106 -13.47 0.92 -6.25
N ASP A 107 -14.25 0.66 -7.29
CA ASP A 107 -14.02 1.15 -8.65
C ASP A 107 -14.09 2.67 -8.71
N GLY A 108 -15.04 3.29 -8.01
CA GLY A 108 -15.12 4.75 -7.88
C GLY A 108 -13.87 5.36 -7.27
N ILE A 109 -13.26 4.70 -6.29
CA ILE A 109 -11.99 5.12 -5.70
C ILE A 109 -10.84 4.90 -6.69
N LEU A 110 -10.71 3.70 -7.25
CA LEU A 110 -9.62 3.32 -8.16
C LEU A 110 -9.62 4.15 -9.45
N GLN A 111 -10.79 4.44 -10.02
CA GLN A 111 -10.94 5.14 -11.30
C GLN A 111 -11.23 6.63 -11.14
N GLY A 112 -11.86 7.05 -10.05
CA GLY A 112 -12.33 8.43 -9.86
C GLY A 112 -11.51 9.26 -8.87
N VAL A 113 -10.90 8.63 -7.86
CA VAL A 113 -10.15 9.29 -6.78
C VAL A 113 -8.65 9.15 -6.99
N PHE A 114 -8.13 7.93 -7.11
CA PHE A 114 -6.69 7.68 -7.20
C PHE A 114 -5.99 8.43 -8.34
N PRO A 115 -6.57 8.57 -9.55
CA PRO A 115 -5.92 9.32 -10.62
C PRO A 115 -5.76 10.82 -10.32
N LYS A 116 -6.47 11.35 -9.31
CA LYS A 116 -6.38 12.74 -8.85
C LYS A 116 -5.47 12.90 -7.63
N MET A 117 -4.98 11.79 -7.10
CA MET A 117 -4.04 11.78 -5.99
C MET A 117 -2.62 11.74 -6.55
N PRO A 118 -1.63 12.27 -5.82
CA PRO A 118 -0.24 12.22 -6.22
C PRO A 118 0.38 10.85 -5.88
N LEU A 119 -0.18 9.79 -6.47
CA LEU A 119 0.28 8.41 -6.33
C LEU A 119 0.23 7.71 -7.69
N ASN A 120 0.98 6.63 -7.81
CA ASN A 120 0.98 5.77 -9.00
C ASN A 120 0.06 4.58 -8.77
N VAL A 121 -0.81 4.29 -9.74
CA VAL A 121 -1.67 3.10 -9.69
C VAL A 121 -1.10 2.06 -10.65
N ILE A 122 -0.85 0.86 -10.14
CA ILE A 122 -0.31 -0.27 -10.91
C ILE A 122 -1.13 -1.54 -10.67
N THR A 123 -0.98 -2.53 -11.55
CA THR A 123 -1.48 -3.89 -11.32
C THR A 123 -0.43 -4.75 -10.62
N ILE A 124 -0.85 -5.89 -10.07
CA ILE A 124 0.06 -6.85 -9.44
C ILE A 124 1.07 -7.41 -10.45
N GLU A 125 0.66 -7.59 -11.71
CA GLU A 125 1.52 -8.02 -12.81
C GLU A 125 2.60 -6.98 -13.07
N GLN A 126 2.22 -5.71 -13.20
CA GLN A 126 3.19 -4.61 -13.37
C GLN A 126 4.16 -4.51 -12.18
N ALA A 127 3.68 -4.74 -10.96
CA ALA A 127 4.54 -4.78 -9.77
C ALA A 127 5.53 -5.96 -9.83
N ILE A 128 5.07 -7.16 -10.20
CA ILE A 128 5.91 -8.36 -10.33
C ILE A 128 6.95 -8.19 -11.45
N ASP A 129 6.57 -7.61 -12.58
CA ASP A 129 7.46 -7.36 -13.71
C ASP A 129 8.56 -6.36 -13.33
N ALA A 130 8.21 -5.29 -12.61
CA ALA A 130 9.17 -4.31 -12.10
C ALA A 130 10.18 -4.94 -11.13
N LEU A 131 9.73 -5.85 -10.25
CA LEU A 131 10.62 -6.57 -9.34
C LEU A 131 11.56 -7.51 -10.11
N SER A 132 11.05 -8.22 -11.11
CA SER A 132 11.83 -9.15 -11.92
C SER A 132 12.91 -8.43 -12.74
N GLY A 133 12.62 -7.22 -13.24
CA GLY A 133 13.61 -6.35 -13.88
C GLY A 133 14.65 -5.78 -12.91
N SER A 134 14.28 -5.54 -11.65
CA SER A 134 15.19 -5.00 -10.62
C SER A 134 16.29 -6.00 -10.20
N SER A 135 16.08 -7.31 -10.38
CA SER A 135 17.08 -8.35 -10.12
C SER A 135 18.21 -8.41 -11.18
N ALA A 136 18.11 -7.68 -12.29
CA ALA A 136 19.11 -7.68 -13.36
C ALA A 136 20.25 -6.67 -13.16
N THR A 137 20.27 -5.90 -12.05
CA THR A 137 21.35 -4.94 -11.76
C THR A 137 21.98 -5.24 -10.40
N VAL A 138 22.69 -6.36 -10.32
CA VAL A 138 23.70 -6.63 -9.29
C VAL A 138 24.97 -7.10 -10.02
N TYR A 139 25.88 -6.18 -10.27
CA TYR A 139 27.28 -6.45 -10.60
C TYR A 139 28.16 -5.68 -9.63
#